data_AF-A0A6M0GCL2-F1
#
_entry.id   AF-A0A6M0GCL2-F1
#
_cell.length_a   1.000
_cell.length_b   1.000
_cell.length_c   1.000
_cell.angle_alpha   90.00
_cell.angle_beta   90.00
_cell.angle_gamma   90.00
#
_symmetry.space_group_name_H-M   'P 1'
#
loop_
_entity.id
_entity.type
_entity.pdbx_description
1 polymer ?
#
loop_
_entity_poly.entity_id
_entity_poly.type
_entity_poly.pdbx_seq_one_letter_code
_entity_poly.pdbx_strand_id
1 'polypeptide(L)'
;MCRLAPADQSPRFRTLRLAFGFRDNDNMASSSTIRLTIYKDGNLFEYRDITGGNKLLWNVDVSGTRSLALQASCLRNNSYWPGCPAIYFSEETLEL
;
A
#
# COMPACT_ATOMS: atom_id res chain seq x y z
N MET A 1 -8.22 -8.70 -3.54
CA MET A 1 -7.74 -9.53 -2.42
C MET A 1 -6.83 -10.59 -3.00
N CYS A 2 -5.59 -10.65 -2.54
CA CYS A 2 -4.56 -11.59 -2.99
C CYS A 2 -4.38 -12.70 -1.95
N ARG A 3 -4.33 -13.96 -2.37
CA ARG A 3 -4.05 -15.09 -1.48
C ARG A 3 -2.55 -15.31 -1.38
N LEU A 4 -2.03 -15.47 -0.17
CA LEU A 4 -0.63 -15.78 0.12
C LEU A 4 -0.38 -17.29 0.21
N ALA A 5 -1.43 -18.06 0.51
CA ALA A 5 -1.39 -19.51 0.58
C ALA A 5 -2.66 -20.12 -0.04
N PRO A 6 -2.54 -21.27 -0.71
CA PRO A 6 -3.67 -22.15 -1.00
C PRO A 6 -4.47 -22.50 0.26
N ALA A 7 -5.73 -22.92 0.09
CA ALA A 7 -6.62 -23.21 1.21
C ALA A 7 -6.13 -24.37 2.10
N ASP A 8 -5.41 -25.32 1.50
CA ASP A 8 -4.87 -26.54 2.08
C ASP A 8 -3.42 -26.40 2.58
N GLN A 9 -2.79 -25.23 2.40
CA GLN A 9 -1.40 -25.00 2.80
C GLN A 9 -1.31 -23.96 3.92
N SER A 10 -0.25 -24.09 4.73
CA SER A 10 0.08 -23.10 5.76
C SER A 10 0.72 -21.86 5.13
N PRO A 11 0.37 -20.65 5.59
CA PRO A 11 1.09 -19.43 5.22
C PRO A 11 2.59 -19.56 5.54
N ARG A 12 3.43 -19.31 4.53
CA ARG A 12 4.90 -19.42 4.65
C ARG A 12 5.63 -18.09 4.71
N PHE A 13 5.00 -17.01 4.24
CA PHE A 13 5.61 -15.68 4.21
C PHE A 13 5.49 -15.02 5.57
N ARG A 14 6.53 -14.28 5.96
CA ARG A 14 6.58 -13.51 7.21
C ARG A 14 6.60 -12.02 6.99
N THR A 15 7.17 -11.55 5.88
CA THR A 15 7.29 -10.11 5.64
C THR A 15 6.83 -9.75 4.25
N LEU A 16 5.99 -8.72 4.14
CA LEU A 16 5.75 -7.99 2.91
C LEU A 16 6.52 -6.66 2.97
N ARG A 17 7.40 -6.44 2.01
CA ARG A 17 8.14 -5.18 1.84
C ARG A 17 7.50 -4.38 0.73
N LEU A 18 6.99 -3.20 1.08
CA LEU A 18 6.39 -2.26 0.15
C LEU A 18 7.25 -1.01 0.06
N ALA A 19 7.49 -0.54 -1.14
CA ALA A 19 8.04 0.78 -1.38
C ALA A 19 7.12 1.53 -2.34
N PHE A 20 6.42 2.56 -1.88
CA PHE A 20 5.41 3.24 -2.68
C PHE A 20 5.44 4.75 -2.53
N GLY A 21 4.97 5.46 -3.54
CA GLY A 21 4.86 6.91 -3.52
C GLY A 21 4.41 7.52 -4.83
N PHE A 22 4.57 8.84 -4.91
CA PHE A 22 4.31 9.59 -6.13
C PHE A 22 5.54 9.61 -7.01
N ARG A 23 5.35 9.85 -8.32
CA ARG A 23 6.50 10.13 -9.20
C ARG A 23 7.10 11.49 -8.82
N ASP A 24 8.42 11.61 -8.87
CA ASP A 24 9.17 12.81 -8.46
C ASP A 24 8.73 14.10 -9.19
N ASN A 25 8.13 13.97 -10.39
CA ASN A 25 7.64 15.09 -11.20
C ASN A 25 6.11 15.12 -11.33
N ASP A 26 5.38 14.46 -10.42
CA ASP A 26 3.92 14.52 -10.41
C ASP A 26 3.42 15.79 -9.72
N ASN A 27 3.26 16.86 -10.50
CA ASN A 27 2.73 18.14 -10.03
C ASN A 27 1.30 18.00 -9.45
N MET A 28 0.54 16.97 -9.84
CA MET A 28 -0.80 16.70 -9.30
C MET A 28 -0.72 16.13 -7.89
N ALA A 29 0.41 15.54 -7.50
CA ALA A 29 0.63 14.97 -6.18
C ALA A 29 1.12 15.95 -5.11
N SER A 30 1.70 17.09 -5.51
CA SER A 30 2.39 18.07 -4.64
C SER A 30 1.62 18.45 -3.36
N SER A 31 0.29 18.53 -3.41
CA SER A 31 -0.57 18.85 -2.27
C SER A 31 -1.62 17.77 -1.97
N SER A 32 -1.51 16.61 -2.61
CA SER A 32 -2.44 15.49 -2.40
C SER A 32 -2.02 14.64 -1.22
N THR A 33 -2.99 13.95 -0.62
CA THR A 33 -2.77 12.97 0.46
C THR A 33 -3.55 11.71 0.14
N ILE A 34 -2.83 10.59 0.04
CA ILE A 34 -3.41 9.27 -0.22
C ILE A 34 -3.13 8.38 0.98
N ARG A 35 -4.14 7.63 1.40
CA ARG A 35 -4.01 6.58 2.40
C ARG A 35 -3.87 5.23 1.73
N LEU A 36 -2.77 4.53 1.97
CA LEU A 36 -2.65 3.12 1.66
C LEU A 36 -3.02 2.30 2.91
N THR A 37 -4.05 1.47 2.78
CA THR A 37 -4.57 0.62 3.86
C THR A 37 -4.28 -0.84 3.54
N ILE A 38 -3.84 -1.60 4.55
CA ILE A 38 -3.61 -3.03 4.46
C ILE A 38 -4.68 -3.75 5.26
N TYR A 39 -5.29 -4.74 4.63
CA TYR A 39 -6.18 -5.70 5.27
C TYR A 39 -5.54 -7.09 5.27
N LYS A 40 -5.61 -7.77 6.40
CA LYS A 40 -5.19 -9.17 6.59
C LYS A 40 -6.41 -10.03 6.84
N ASP A 41 -6.62 -11.02 5.98
CA ASP A 41 -7.77 -11.95 6.10
C ASP A 41 -9.11 -11.23 6.24
N GLY A 42 -9.26 -10.13 5.51
CA GLY A 42 -10.46 -9.28 5.50
C GLY A 42 -10.54 -8.24 6.63
N ASN A 43 -9.64 -8.31 7.62
CA ASN A 43 -9.63 -7.36 8.74
C ASN A 43 -8.65 -6.22 8.48
N LEU A 44 -9.05 -4.99 8.85
CA LEU A 44 -8.16 -3.84 8.84
C LEU A 44 -6.92 -4.13 9.72
N PHE A 45 -5.73 -4.00 9.15
CA PHE A 45 -4.48 -4.17 9.91
C PHE A 45 -3.86 -2.82 10.25
N GLU A 46 -3.43 -2.07 9.25
CA GLU A 46 -2.77 -0.77 9.44
C GLU A 46 -2.91 0.06 8.16
N TYR A 47 -2.71 1.38 8.26
CA TYR A 47 -2.62 2.28 7.13
C TYR A 47 -1.43 3.24 7.25
N ARG A 48 -0.99 3.75 6.10
CA ARG A 48 -0.01 4.83 5.99
C ARG A 48 -0.52 5.89 5.03
N ASP A 49 -0.36 7.15 5.44
CA ASP A 49 -0.68 8.30 4.61
C ASP A 49 0.58 8.77 3.90
N ILE A 50 0.47 9.06 2.61
CA ILE A 50 1.55 9.57 1.77
C ILE A 50 1.15 10.89 1.16
N THR A 51 2.09 11.84 1.18
CA THR A 51 1.95 13.18 0.60
C THR A 51 2.93 13.35 -0.56
N GLY A 52 2.66 14.32 -1.45
CA GLY A 52 3.53 14.65 -2.58
C GLY A 52 5.01 14.76 -2.21
N GLY A 53 5.87 14.18 -3.04
CA GLY A 53 7.33 14.24 -2.90
C GLY A 53 7.95 13.20 -1.96
N ASN A 54 7.16 12.34 -1.31
CA ASN A 54 7.68 11.31 -0.42
C ASN A 54 7.53 9.91 -1.01
N LYS A 55 8.58 9.10 -0.87
CA LYS A 55 8.54 7.64 -1.01
C LYS A 55 8.49 7.03 0.39
N LEU A 56 7.56 6.13 0.63
CA LEU A 56 7.47 5.37 1.87
C LEU A 56 7.97 3.95 1.68
N LEU A 57 8.76 3.49 2.64
CA LEU A 57 9.13 2.09 2.82
C LEU A 57 8.30 1.52 3.97
N TRP A 58 7.66 0.39 3.74
CA TRP A 58 6.78 -0.23 4.72
C TRP A 58 6.99 -1.74 4.75
N ASN A 59 7.57 -2.21 5.86
CA ASN A 59 7.70 -3.64 6.16
C ASN A 59 6.50 -4.05 7.02
N VAL A 60 5.78 -5.05 6.55
CA VAL A 60 4.53 -5.52 7.13
C VAL A 60 4.74 -6.98 7.51
N ASP A 61 4.61 -7.31 8.79
CA ASP A 61 4.57 -8.71 9.22
C ASP A 61 3.31 -9.36 8.64
N VAL A 62 3.44 -10.45 7.90
CA VAL A 62 2.33 -11.21 7.29
C VAL A 62 2.33 -12.66 7.76
N SER A 63 3.05 -12.95 8.85
CA SER A 63 3.10 -14.27 9.47
C SER A 63 1.70 -14.78 9.79
N GLY A 64 1.40 -16.01 9.39
CA GLY A 64 0.10 -16.64 9.61
C GLY A 64 -1.06 -16.03 8.80
N THR A 65 -0.81 -15.01 7.96
CA THR A 65 -1.84 -14.36 7.14
C THR A 65 -2.10 -15.18 5.87
N ARG A 66 -3.36 -15.53 5.59
CA ARG A 66 -3.71 -16.30 4.38
C ARG A 66 -3.93 -15.41 3.16
N SER A 67 -4.33 -14.16 3.38
CA SER A 67 -4.70 -13.22 2.35
C SER A 67 -4.47 -11.77 2.73
N LEU A 68 -4.10 -10.98 1.73
CA LEU A 68 -3.87 -9.55 1.87
C LEU A 68 -4.71 -8.76 0.87
N ALA A 69 -5.14 -7.57 1.27
CA ALA A 69 -5.66 -6.57 0.35
C ALA A 69 -4.99 -5.22 0.63
N LEU A 70 -4.63 -4.54 -0.45
CA LEU A 70 -4.14 -3.17 -0.44
C LEU A 70 -5.25 -2.28 -0.98
N GLN A 71 -5.58 -1.20 -0.27
CA GLN A 71 -6.56 -0.22 -0.71
C GLN A 71 -5.95 1.17 -0.64
N ALA A 72 -5.93 1.87 -1.78
CA ALA A 72 -5.59 3.29 -1.84
C ALA A 72 -6.86 4.12 -1.73
N SER A 73 -6.88 5.12 -0.85
CA SER A 73 -8.00 6.06 -0.70
C SER A 73 -7.49 7.50 -0.77
N CYS A 74 -8.17 8.35 -1.54
CA CYS A 74 -7.85 9.77 -1.58
C CYS A 74 -8.41 10.46 -0.34
N LEU A 75 -7.53 11.04 0.49
CA LEU A 75 -7.95 11.85 1.63
C LEU A 75 -8.03 13.33 1.27
N ARG A 76 -7.07 13.80 0.47
CA ARG A 76 -6.99 15.17 -0.03
C ARG A 76 -6.50 15.17 -1.46
N ASN A 77 -7.19 15.87 -2.34
CA ASN A 77 -6.74 16.15 -3.70
C ASN A 77 -6.02 17.51 -3.77
N ASN A 78 -5.38 17.76 -4.91
CA ASN A 78 -4.77 19.05 -5.18
C ASN A 78 -5.87 20.09 -5.48
N SER A 79 -5.79 21.29 -4.90
CA SER A 79 -6.73 22.38 -5.18
C SER A 79 -6.81 22.78 -6.65
N TYR A 80 -5.74 22.56 -7.42
CA TYR A 80 -5.67 22.89 -8.84
C TYR A 80 -6.23 21.78 -9.75
N TRP A 81 -6.41 20.56 -9.25
CA TRP A 81 -6.90 19.44 -10.04
C TRP A 81 -7.75 18.49 -9.19
N PRO A 82 -9.04 18.29 -9.51
CA PRO A 82 -9.98 17.61 -8.62
C PRO A 82 -9.78 16.09 -8.53
N GLY A 83 -8.97 15.49 -9.39
CA GLY A 83 -8.74 14.05 -9.36
C GLY A 83 -7.79 13.59 -8.26
N CYS A 84 -7.75 12.27 -8.05
CA CYS A 84 -6.78 11.67 -7.15
C CYS A 84 -5.54 11.22 -7.94
N PRO A 85 -4.32 11.65 -7.57
CA PRO A 85 -3.12 11.19 -8.26
C PRO A 85 -2.91 9.68 -8.06
N ALA A 86 -2.22 9.04 -8.99
CA ALA A 86 -1.85 7.65 -8.85
C ALA A 86 -0.70 7.49 -7.84
N ILE A 87 -0.73 6.40 -7.06
CA ILE A 87 0.45 5.93 -6.34
C ILE A 87 1.16 4.86 -7.16
N TYR A 88 2.47 4.78 -7.01
CA TYR A 88 3.32 3.83 -7.70
C TYR A 88 4.03 2.96 -6.68
N PHE A 89 4.03 1.65 -6.92
CA PHE A 89 4.84 0.69 -6.18
C PHE A 89 6.17 0.50 -6.92
N SER A 90 7.26 0.57 -6.18
CA SER A 90 8.65 0.36 -6.64
C SER A 90 9.28 -0.89 -6.01
N GLU A 91 8.69 -1.41 -4.95
CA GLU A 91 9.03 -2.68 -4.31
C GLU A 91 7.73 -3.28 -3.76
N GLU A 92 7.55 -4.58 -4.00
CA GLU A 92 6.38 -5.36 -3.60
C GLU A 92 6.78 -6.83 -3.41
N THR A 93 7.68 -7.05 -2.45
CA THR A 93 8.36 -8.33 -2.25
C THR A 93 7.82 -9.07 -1.04
N LEU A 94 7.57 -10.37 -1.18
CA LEU A 94 7.23 -11.28 -0.07
C LEU A 94 8.45 -12.10 0.34
N GLU A 95 8.75 -12.12 1.63
CA GLU A 95 9.90 -12.80 2.23
C GLU A 95 9.43 -13.83 3.28
N LEU A 96 10.25 -14.86 3.50
CA LEU A 96 10.01 -15.98 4.44
C LEU A 96 10.33 -15.63 5.89
#